data_AF-A0A1G9UQI9-F1
#
_entry.id   AF-A0A1G9UQI9-F1
#
_cell.length_a   1.000
_cell.length_b   1.000
_cell.length_c   1.000
_cell.angle_alpha   90.00
_cell.angle_beta   90.00
_cell.angle_gamma   90.00
#
_symmetry.space_group_name_H-M   'P 1'
#
loop_
_entity.id
_entity.type
_entity.pdbx_description
1 polymer ?
#
loop_
_entity_poly.entity_id
_entity_poly.type
_entity_poly.pdbx_seq_one_letter_code
_entity_poly.pdbx_strand_id
1 'polypeptide(L)'
;MTETVRVRPVEARRRGPKGAALLRLLGTTDHKQIGLLYIVTSFGFFLVGGLMAMLIRGELAVPGLQLLSAEQYNQLFTMHGTVMMLLYATPITFGFANYVLPLQIGSPDVAFPRLNALSYWLFLVGGLITVSGFLTPGGAADFGWFAYTPLSDAAHSPGIGANLWNVGLILSGLGTILGAVNMITTVICLRAPGMTMWRMPIFTWNMLLTSVLVLIAFPILTAALFGLLADRLLGAHVFDAANGGAILWQHLFWFFGHPEVYIVALPFFGIVSEVLPVFSRKPLFGYKGLVWATIGITALSIVVWAHHMYATGAVLLPFFALTSFLIAVPTGIKFFNWIGTMWKGQLTFESPMLWSTGFLATFLLGGLSGVLLAAPALDFHVTDTYFVVAHFHYVLFGTIVFATFAGLYFWFPKMTGRMLDERLAKLHFWTTFLGFHTTFLVQHWLGAAGMPRRYADYLPTDQFTVMHAVSSTGAFLLGLSVLPFLWNVAKSYRFGEVVTVDDPWGFGNSLEWATSCPPPRHNFTELPRIRSERPAFELHYPHMVDRFRSEAHVGGRPAPSEAAADAAREESERGDDARDR
;
A
#
# COMPACT_ATOMS: atom_id res chain seq x y z
N MET A 1 -25.80 21.72 34.68
CA MET A 1 -26.89 21.11 33.90
C MET A 1 -26.27 20.51 32.64
N THR A 2 -25.99 19.22 32.68
CA THR A 2 -25.36 18.45 31.59
C THR A 2 -26.45 17.98 30.65
N GLU A 3 -26.72 18.74 29.59
CA GLU A 3 -27.55 18.23 28.49
C GLU A 3 -26.78 17.12 27.79
N THR A 4 -27.25 15.89 27.98
CA THR A 4 -26.81 14.73 27.21
C THR A 4 -27.32 14.91 25.78
N VAL A 5 -26.42 15.24 24.86
CA VAL A 5 -26.71 15.25 23.43
C VAL A 5 -27.16 13.84 23.04
N ARG A 6 -28.46 13.67 22.82
CA ARG A 6 -29.04 12.41 22.35
C ARG A 6 -28.51 12.14 20.94
N VAL A 7 -27.60 11.19 20.81
CA VAL A 7 -27.21 10.61 19.53
C VAL A 7 -28.48 10.10 18.85
N ARG A 8 -28.85 10.68 17.70
CA ARG A 8 -30.00 10.22 16.92
C ARG A 8 -29.77 8.75 16.54
N PRO A 9 -30.76 7.86 16.68
CA PRO A 9 -30.65 6.50 16.18
C PRO A 9 -30.36 6.57 14.68
N VAL A 10 -29.33 5.86 14.23
CA VAL A 10 -29.09 5.63 12.80
C VAL A 10 -30.38 5.05 12.22
N GLU A 11 -31.06 5.81 11.35
CA GLU A 11 -32.28 5.35 10.71
C GLU A 11 -32.01 4.00 10.05
N ALA A 12 -32.80 2.99 10.44
CA ALA A 12 -32.74 1.68 9.81
C ALA A 12 -32.91 1.86 8.30
N ARG A 13 -31.83 1.57 7.55
CA ARG A 13 -31.73 1.78 6.10
C ARG A 13 -32.90 1.03 5.43
N ARG A 14 -34.00 1.76 5.11
CA ARG A 14 -35.15 1.18 4.41
C ARG A 14 -34.63 0.50 3.14
N ARG A 15 -34.92 -0.80 2.98
CA ARG A 15 -34.57 -1.52 1.76
C ARG A 15 -35.27 -0.84 0.60
N GLY A 16 -34.51 -0.10 -0.21
CA GLY A 16 -35.03 0.54 -1.40
C GLY A 16 -35.54 -0.47 -2.44
N PRO A 17 -36.13 0.01 -3.54
CA PRO A 17 -36.56 -0.86 -4.64
C PRO A 17 -35.43 -1.80 -5.09
N LYS A 18 -35.77 -3.03 -5.49
CA LYS A 18 -34.78 -3.97 -6.06
C LYS A 18 -34.06 -3.28 -7.24
N GLY A 19 -32.73 -3.31 -7.24
CA GLY A 19 -31.89 -2.65 -8.27
C GLY A 19 -31.46 -1.22 -7.94
N ALA A 20 -32.11 -0.51 -7.00
CA ALA A 20 -31.73 0.86 -6.65
C ALA A 20 -30.30 0.98 -6.09
N ALA A 21 -29.81 -0.07 -5.42
CA ALA A 21 -28.44 -0.12 -4.92
C ALA A 21 -27.40 -0.21 -6.06
N LEU A 22 -27.68 -0.98 -7.11
CA LEU A 22 -26.80 -1.12 -8.26
C LEU A 22 -26.72 0.18 -9.05
N LEU A 23 -27.86 0.83 -9.32
CA LEU A 23 -27.89 2.12 -10.01
C LEU A 23 -27.13 3.20 -9.22
N ARG A 24 -27.28 3.23 -7.89
CA ARG A 24 -26.52 4.14 -7.03
C ARG A 24 -25.02 3.87 -7.09
N LEU A 25 -24.62 2.61 -7.17
CA LEU A 25 -23.21 2.22 -7.27
C LEU A 25 -22.59 2.64 -8.61
N LEU A 26 -23.31 2.43 -9.71
CA LEU A 26 -22.86 2.80 -11.06
C LEU A 26 -22.69 4.32 -11.23
N GLY A 27 -23.56 5.11 -10.60
CA GLY A 27 -23.55 6.57 -10.68
C GLY A 27 -22.97 7.30 -9.46
N THR A 28 -22.26 6.62 -8.56
CA THR A 28 -21.77 7.25 -7.32
C THR A 28 -20.64 8.25 -7.59
N THR A 29 -20.66 9.37 -6.88
CA THR A 29 -19.54 10.31 -6.80
C THR A 29 -18.95 10.40 -5.39
N ASP A 30 -19.57 9.74 -4.40
CA ASP A 30 -19.08 9.75 -3.02
C ASP A 30 -17.77 8.96 -2.92
N HIS A 31 -16.69 9.66 -2.56
CA HIS A 31 -15.36 9.09 -2.37
C HIS A 31 -15.34 7.89 -1.41
N LYS A 32 -16.23 7.85 -0.40
CA LYS A 32 -16.35 6.70 0.52
C LYS A 32 -16.84 5.45 -0.20
N GLN A 33 -17.86 5.58 -1.05
CA GLN A 33 -18.37 4.45 -1.84
C GLN A 33 -17.37 4.00 -2.89
N ILE A 34 -16.69 4.94 -3.55
CA ILE A 34 -15.62 4.63 -4.52
C ILE A 34 -14.44 3.95 -3.81
N GLY A 35 -14.05 4.41 -2.62
CA GLY A 35 -13.02 3.76 -1.81
C GLY A 35 -13.37 2.31 -1.46
N LEU A 36 -14.63 2.05 -1.07
CA LEU A 36 -15.11 0.68 -0.83
C LEU A 36 -15.11 -0.17 -2.10
N LEU A 37 -15.48 0.40 -3.25
CA LEU A 37 -15.41 -0.26 -4.55
C LEU A 37 -13.98 -0.71 -4.88
N TYR A 38 -12.99 0.18 -4.75
CA TYR A 38 -11.58 -0.18 -4.88
C TYR A 38 -11.20 -1.29 -3.91
N ILE A 39 -11.53 -1.15 -2.61
CA ILE A 39 -11.15 -2.13 -1.59
C ILE A 39 -11.69 -3.53 -1.93
N VAL A 40 -12.97 -3.62 -2.29
CA VAL A 40 -13.61 -4.90 -2.63
C VAL A 40 -13.07 -5.47 -3.94
N THR A 41 -12.94 -4.66 -4.99
CA THR A 41 -12.43 -5.10 -6.30
C THR A 41 -10.98 -5.56 -6.21
N SER A 42 -10.11 -4.78 -5.58
CA SER A 42 -8.71 -5.14 -5.34
C SER A 42 -8.60 -6.40 -4.51
N PHE A 43 -9.44 -6.59 -3.49
CA PHE A 43 -9.46 -7.85 -2.73
C PHE A 43 -9.93 -9.03 -3.59
N GLY A 44 -10.85 -8.83 -4.53
CA GLY A 44 -11.21 -9.83 -5.54
C GLY A 44 -10.00 -10.26 -6.38
N PHE A 45 -9.22 -9.30 -6.88
CA PHE A 45 -7.98 -9.56 -7.59
C PHE A 45 -6.92 -10.23 -6.70
N PHE A 46 -6.84 -9.87 -5.42
CA PHE A 46 -5.98 -10.55 -4.43
C PHE A 46 -6.33 -12.04 -4.30
N LEU A 47 -7.61 -12.40 -4.24
CA LEU A 47 -8.02 -13.81 -4.20
C LEU A 47 -7.64 -14.54 -5.50
N VAL A 48 -7.84 -13.91 -6.66
CA VAL A 48 -7.49 -14.49 -7.97
C VAL A 48 -5.98 -14.72 -8.09
N GLY A 49 -5.15 -13.72 -7.77
CA GLY A 49 -3.70 -13.90 -7.81
C GLY A 49 -3.18 -14.83 -6.71
N GLY A 50 -3.81 -14.87 -5.54
CA GLY A 50 -3.48 -15.82 -4.48
C GLY A 50 -3.72 -17.27 -4.92
N LEU A 51 -4.82 -17.53 -5.61
CA LEU A 51 -5.10 -18.83 -6.21
C LEU A 51 -4.06 -19.20 -7.27
N MET A 52 -3.66 -18.27 -8.13
CA MET A 52 -2.57 -18.51 -9.10
C MET A 52 -1.26 -18.90 -8.39
N ALA A 53 -0.90 -18.21 -7.30
CA ALA A 53 0.27 -18.59 -6.50
C ALA A 53 0.15 -19.98 -5.88
N MET A 54 -1.02 -20.36 -5.39
CA MET A 54 -1.24 -21.71 -4.86
C MET A 54 -1.06 -22.80 -5.93
N LEU A 55 -1.49 -22.55 -7.17
CA LEU A 55 -1.25 -23.46 -8.29
C LEU A 55 0.24 -23.58 -8.63
N ILE A 56 0.94 -22.46 -8.73
CA ILE A 56 2.41 -22.41 -8.93
C ILE A 56 3.15 -23.19 -7.83
N ARG A 57 2.74 -23.02 -6.56
CA ARG A 57 3.35 -23.72 -5.43
C ARG A 57 2.95 -25.19 -5.34
N GLY A 58 1.75 -25.53 -5.79
CA GLY A 58 1.29 -26.90 -5.94
C GLY A 58 2.17 -27.67 -6.92
N GLU A 59 2.45 -27.07 -8.09
CA GLU A 59 3.33 -27.66 -9.11
C GLU A 59 4.73 -27.92 -8.56
N LEU A 60 5.32 -26.91 -7.92
CA LEU A 60 6.70 -27.03 -7.46
C LEU A 60 6.88 -27.88 -6.19
N ALA A 61 5.82 -28.43 -5.62
CA ALA A 61 5.92 -29.16 -4.35
C ALA A 61 6.74 -30.47 -4.48
N VAL A 62 6.75 -31.07 -5.67
CA VAL A 62 7.46 -32.32 -6.00
C VAL A 62 8.15 -32.13 -7.35
N PRO A 63 9.35 -32.69 -7.58
CA PRO A 63 10.01 -32.62 -8.89
C PRO A 63 9.21 -33.37 -9.98
N GLY A 64 9.32 -32.89 -11.21
CA GLY A 64 8.50 -33.26 -12.37
C GLY A 64 7.38 -32.24 -12.63
N LEU A 65 6.66 -32.42 -13.75
CA LEU A 65 5.43 -31.69 -14.03
C LEU A 65 4.19 -32.54 -13.68
N GLN A 66 3.26 -32.03 -12.86
CA GLN A 66 2.11 -32.82 -12.37
C GLN A 66 0.74 -32.15 -12.57
N LEU A 67 0.63 -30.83 -12.34
CA LEU A 67 -0.63 -30.08 -12.42
C LEU A 67 -0.67 -29.16 -13.63
N LEU A 68 0.47 -28.59 -14.00
CA LEU A 68 0.60 -27.54 -15.01
C LEU A 68 1.56 -27.96 -16.12
N SER A 69 1.28 -27.50 -17.34
CA SER A 69 2.32 -27.44 -18.38
C SER A 69 3.28 -26.28 -18.12
N ALA A 70 4.47 -26.33 -18.73
CA ALA A 70 5.44 -25.24 -18.66
C ALA A 70 4.86 -23.89 -19.14
N GLU A 71 4.05 -23.91 -20.19
CA GLU A 71 3.38 -22.71 -20.71
C GLU A 71 2.36 -22.16 -19.71
N GLN A 72 1.50 -23.01 -19.13
CA GLN A 72 0.53 -22.59 -18.13
C GLN A 72 1.22 -22.03 -16.87
N TYR A 73 2.32 -22.64 -16.44
CA TYR A 73 3.13 -22.10 -15.34
C TYR A 73 3.64 -20.70 -15.68
N ASN A 74 4.12 -20.50 -16.91
CA ASN A 74 4.61 -19.21 -17.38
C ASN A 74 3.53 -18.13 -17.39
N GLN A 75 2.34 -18.49 -17.85
CA GLN A 75 1.16 -17.61 -17.82
C GLN A 75 0.76 -17.27 -16.38
N LEU A 76 0.75 -18.26 -15.49
CA LEU A 76 0.33 -18.07 -14.10
C LEU A 76 1.27 -17.16 -13.32
N PHE A 77 2.60 -17.31 -13.43
CA PHE A 77 3.50 -16.43 -12.68
C PHE A 77 3.50 -15.00 -13.25
N THR A 78 3.33 -14.85 -14.57
CA THR A 78 3.19 -13.55 -15.24
C THR A 78 1.96 -12.83 -14.72
N MET A 79 0.80 -13.49 -14.79
CA MET A 79 -0.48 -12.93 -14.37
C MET A 79 -0.57 -12.75 -12.86
N HIS A 80 0.01 -13.64 -12.05
CA HIS A 80 0.12 -13.46 -10.60
C HIS A 80 0.86 -12.15 -10.27
N GLY A 81 2.05 -11.96 -10.86
CA GLY A 81 2.85 -10.75 -10.63
C GLY A 81 2.12 -9.47 -11.07
N THR A 82 1.53 -9.48 -12.26
CA THR A 82 0.74 -8.34 -12.78
C THR A 82 -0.48 -8.03 -11.91
N VAL A 83 -1.26 -9.05 -11.54
CA VAL A 83 -2.48 -8.88 -10.73
C VAL A 83 -2.11 -8.35 -9.34
N MET A 84 -1.08 -8.90 -8.71
CA MET A 84 -0.68 -8.48 -7.36
C MET A 84 -0.16 -7.05 -7.32
N MET A 85 0.70 -6.65 -8.25
CA MET A 85 1.30 -5.32 -8.27
C MET A 85 0.31 -4.26 -8.77
N LEU A 86 -0.24 -4.49 -9.97
CA LEU A 86 -0.92 -3.44 -10.72
C LEU A 86 -2.43 -3.44 -10.53
N LEU A 87 -3.03 -4.58 -10.16
CA LEU A 87 -4.49 -4.69 -9.98
C LEU A 87 -4.93 -4.84 -8.52
N TYR A 88 -4.01 -5.21 -7.62
CA TYR A 88 -4.23 -5.25 -6.17
C TYR A 88 -3.51 -4.12 -5.43
N ALA A 89 -2.17 -4.09 -5.43
CA ALA A 89 -1.39 -3.21 -4.55
C ALA A 89 -1.52 -1.72 -4.86
N THR A 90 -1.41 -1.35 -6.15
CA THR A 90 -1.65 0.04 -6.57
C THR A 90 -3.11 0.47 -6.32
N PRO A 91 -4.14 -0.29 -6.72
CA PRO A 91 -5.52 0.18 -6.56
C PRO A 91 -6.04 0.13 -5.11
N ILE A 92 -5.59 -0.82 -4.28
CA ILE A 92 -5.99 -0.86 -2.85
C ILE A 92 -5.49 0.39 -2.09
N THR A 93 -4.32 0.91 -2.47
CA THR A 93 -3.78 2.18 -1.99
C THR A 93 -4.75 3.32 -2.26
N PHE A 94 -5.21 3.45 -3.51
CA PHE A 94 -6.22 4.45 -3.88
C PHE A 94 -7.59 4.17 -3.23
N GLY A 95 -7.90 2.93 -2.88
CA GLY A 95 -9.06 2.58 -2.07
C GLY A 95 -9.02 3.20 -0.67
N PHE A 96 -7.92 3.02 0.04
CA PHE A 96 -7.70 3.69 1.34
C PHE A 96 -7.64 5.20 1.19
N ALA A 97 -6.94 5.73 0.18
CA ALA A 97 -6.88 7.17 -0.05
C ALA A 97 -8.27 7.76 -0.28
N ASN A 98 -9.07 7.13 -1.15
CA ASN A 98 -10.44 7.57 -1.40
C ASN A 98 -11.29 7.54 -0.15
N TYR A 99 -11.20 6.51 0.69
CA TYR A 99 -12.03 6.44 1.89
C TYR A 99 -11.57 7.43 2.97
N VAL A 100 -10.26 7.44 3.25
CA VAL A 100 -9.69 7.98 4.48
C VAL A 100 -9.12 9.40 4.29
N LEU A 101 -8.47 9.69 3.16
CA LEU A 101 -7.75 10.96 2.98
C LEU A 101 -8.66 12.19 3.12
N PRO A 102 -9.85 12.27 2.48
CA PRO A 102 -10.74 13.42 2.67
C PRO A 102 -11.20 13.59 4.13
N LEU A 103 -11.36 12.47 4.87
CA LEU A 103 -11.68 12.51 6.30
C LEU A 103 -10.50 13.09 7.10
N GLN A 104 -9.28 12.64 6.82
CA GLN A 104 -8.08 13.11 7.51
C GLN A 104 -7.82 14.60 7.34
N ILE A 105 -8.17 15.17 6.19
CA ILE A 105 -7.96 16.59 5.91
C ILE A 105 -9.18 17.48 6.16
N GLY A 106 -10.33 16.90 6.51
CA GLY A 106 -11.55 17.65 6.77
C GLY A 106 -12.24 18.19 5.50
N SER A 107 -11.99 17.54 4.36
CA SER A 107 -12.61 17.89 3.10
C SER A 107 -14.00 17.26 3.00
N PRO A 108 -15.02 17.93 2.42
CA PRO A 108 -16.34 17.35 2.22
C PRO A 108 -16.39 16.24 1.16
N ASP A 109 -15.48 16.27 0.19
CA ASP A 109 -15.31 15.27 -0.89
C ASP A 109 -13.89 15.42 -1.50
N VAL A 110 -13.59 14.66 -2.55
CA VAL A 110 -12.39 14.87 -3.38
C VAL A 110 -12.56 16.04 -4.38
N ALA A 111 -11.46 16.57 -4.91
CA ALA A 111 -11.47 17.73 -5.80
C ALA A 111 -12.27 17.55 -7.10
N PHE A 112 -12.18 16.36 -7.70
CA PHE A 112 -12.88 15.99 -8.93
C PHE A 112 -13.69 14.70 -8.74
N PRO A 113 -14.90 14.75 -8.13
CA PRO A 113 -15.66 13.54 -7.76
C PRO A 113 -16.05 12.64 -8.94
N ARG A 114 -16.32 13.21 -10.12
CA ARG A 114 -16.63 12.44 -11.34
C ARG A 114 -15.39 11.82 -11.96
N LEU A 115 -14.25 12.52 -11.92
CA LEU A 115 -12.97 11.99 -12.38
C LEU A 115 -12.57 10.80 -11.50
N ASN A 116 -12.85 10.89 -10.20
CA ASN A 116 -12.62 9.81 -9.25
C ASN A 116 -13.39 8.52 -9.60
N ALA A 117 -14.66 8.67 -9.97
CA ALA A 117 -15.48 7.55 -10.43
C ALA A 117 -14.93 6.97 -11.75
N LEU A 118 -14.55 7.83 -12.70
CA LEU A 118 -13.93 7.41 -13.96
C LEU A 118 -12.63 6.63 -13.71
N SER A 119 -11.75 7.09 -12.82
CA SER A 119 -10.53 6.39 -12.43
C SER A 119 -10.80 4.95 -12.00
N TYR A 120 -11.84 4.74 -11.17
CA TYR A 120 -12.22 3.40 -10.72
C TYR A 120 -12.69 2.52 -11.88
N TRP A 121 -13.55 3.04 -12.76
CA TRP A 121 -14.07 2.27 -13.88
C TRP A 121 -12.98 1.90 -14.89
N LEU A 122 -12.02 2.80 -15.15
CA LEU A 122 -10.86 2.50 -15.99
C LEU A 122 -9.99 1.39 -15.38
N PHE A 123 -9.75 1.43 -14.06
CA PHE A 123 -9.08 0.36 -13.33
C PHE A 123 -9.83 -0.97 -13.48
N LEU A 124 -11.13 -1.01 -13.19
CA LEU A 124 -11.90 -2.26 -13.24
C LEU A 124 -11.92 -2.84 -14.64
N VAL A 125 -12.25 -2.05 -15.66
CA VAL A 125 -12.32 -2.51 -17.04
C VAL A 125 -10.93 -2.92 -17.54
N GLY A 126 -9.88 -2.14 -17.23
CA GLY A 126 -8.51 -2.47 -17.59
C GLY A 126 -8.05 -3.79 -16.98
N GLY A 127 -8.30 -3.99 -15.68
CA GLY A 127 -7.97 -5.24 -14.99
C GLY A 127 -8.74 -6.45 -15.53
N LEU A 128 -10.02 -6.29 -15.87
CA LEU A 128 -10.81 -7.34 -16.52
C LEU A 128 -10.26 -7.70 -17.91
N ILE A 129 -9.86 -6.70 -18.70
CA ILE A 129 -9.21 -6.93 -20.01
C ILE A 129 -7.90 -7.71 -19.80
N THR A 130 -7.05 -7.31 -18.86
CA THR A 130 -5.80 -8.03 -18.56
C THR A 130 -6.06 -9.49 -18.20
N VAL A 131 -6.99 -9.78 -17.29
CA VAL A 131 -7.30 -11.16 -16.86
C VAL A 131 -8.03 -11.96 -17.95
N SER A 132 -8.73 -11.30 -18.88
CA SER A 132 -9.42 -11.97 -19.99
C SER A 132 -8.48 -12.73 -20.95
N GLY A 133 -7.16 -12.53 -20.85
CA GLY A 133 -6.17 -13.34 -21.55
C GLY A 133 -6.36 -14.86 -21.36
N PHE A 134 -6.77 -15.29 -20.16
CA PHE A 134 -7.08 -16.70 -19.87
C PHE A 134 -8.28 -17.26 -20.65
N LEU A 135 -9.14 -16.40 -21.21
CA LEU A 135 -10.27 -16.81 -22.05
C LEU A 135 -9.87 -17.01 -23.51
N THR A 136 -8.64 -16.64 -23.90
CA THR A 136 -8.15 -16.82 -25.27
C THR A 136 -7.60 -18.25 -25.47
N PRO A 137 -7.62 -18.79 -26.70
CA PRO A 137 -7.16 -20.16 -26.95
C PRO A 137 -5.69 -20.42 -26.59
N GLY A 138 -4.83 -19.41 -26.74
CA GLY A 138 -3.42 -19.46 -26.37
C GLY A 138 -3.14 -19.02 -24.93
N GLY A 139 -4.18 -18.71 -24.15
CA GLY A 139 -4.03 -18.27 -22.77
C GLY A 139 -3.48 -16.84 -22.58
N ALA A 140 -3.05 -16.54 -21.36
CA ALA A 140 -2.60 -15.22 -20.97
C ALA A 140 -1.14 -14.93 -21.40
N ALA A 141 -0.62 -13.76 -21.04
CA ALA A 141 0.79 -13.44 -21.26
C ALA A 141 1.72 -14.36 -20.46
N ASP A 142 2.83 -14.82 -21.05
CA ASP A 142 3.74 -15.85 -20.52
C ASP A 142 5.21 -15.38 -20.35
N PHE A 143 5.51 -14.12 -20.68
CA PHE A 143 6.86 -13.55 -20.70
C PHE A 143 7.35 -12.98 -19.34
N GLY A 144 6.52 -13.03 -18.29
CA GLY A 144 6.75 -12.42 -16.97
C GLY A 144 6.24 -10.99 -16.83
N TRP A 145 5.92 -10.55 -15.60
CA TRP A 145 5.22 -9.26 -15.39
C TRP A 145 5.98 -8.00 -15.85
N PHE A 146 7.27 -8.10 -16.16
CA PHE A 146 8.08 -7.02 -16.72
C PHE A 146 8.27 -7.04 -18.23
N ALA A 147 7.75 -8.07 -18.91
CA ALA A 147 7.60 -8.09 -20.37
C ALA A 147 8.86 -7.71 -21.17
N TYR A 148 10.02 -8.25 -20.82
CA TYR A 148 11.26 -7.94 -21.54
C TYR A 148 11.14 -8.27 -23.02
N THR A 149 11.51 -7.30 -23.86
CA THR A 149 11.81 -7.56 -25.27
C THR A 149 13.20 -8.20 -25.39
N PRO A 150 13.41 -9.15 -26.32
CA PRO A 150 12.51 -9.53 -27.41
C PRO A 150 11.41 -10.54 -27.04
N LEU A 151 11.42 -11.14 -25.85
CA LEU A 151 10.46 -12.21 -25.51
C LEU A 151 8.99 -11.78 -25.64
N SER A 152 8.66 -10.53 -25.33
CA SER A 152 7.31 -9.97 -25.42
C SER A 152 6.91 -9.43 -26.81
N ASP A 153 7.73 -9.62 -27.85
CA ASP A 153 7.40 -9.23 -29.22
C ASP A 153 6.39 -10.19 -29.89
N ALA A 154 5.93 -9.85 -31.10
CA ALA A 154 4.96 -10.66 -31.83
C ALA A 154 5.54 -11.99 -32.38
N ALA A 155 6.87 -12.10 -32.53
CA ALA A 155 7.52 -13.31 -33.04
C ALA A 155 7.67 -14.37 -31.94
N HIS A 156 7.99 -13.95 -30.72
CA HIS A 156 8.22 -14.82 -29.56
C HIS A 156 6.95 -15.06 -28.75
N SER A 157 6.08 -14.04 -28.62
CA SER A 157 4.80 -14.13 -27.90
C SER A 157 3.62 -13.73 -28.81
N PRO A 158 3.27 -14.52 -29.84
CA PRO A 158 2.26 -14.15 -30.84
C PRO A 158 0.82 -14.12 -30.31
N GLY A 159 0.58 -14.67 -29.12
CA GLY A 159 -0.76 -14.80 -28.54
C GLY A 159 -1.48 -13.47 -28.31
N ILE A 160 -2.82 -13.50 -28.42
CA ILE A 160 -3.69 -12.34 -28.15
C ILE A 160 -3.62 -11.95 -26.66
N GLY A 161 -3.33 -12.89 -25.76
CA GLY A 161 -3.18 -12.64 -24.32
C GLY A 161 -2.17 -11.52 -23.99
N ALA A 162 -1.05 -11.48 -24.72
CA ALA A 162 -0.04 -10.42 -24.59
C ALA A 162 -0.58 -9.02 -25.02
N ASN A 163 -1.43 -8.97 -26.05
CA ASN A 163 -2.06 -7.72 -26.49
C ASN A 163 -3.09 -7.23 -25.46
N LEU A 164 -3.90 -8.14 -24.91
CA LEU A 164 -4.86 -7.83 -23.86
C LEU A 164 -4.16 -7.37 -22.57
N TRP A 165 -3.03 -7.97 -22.23
CA TRP A 165 -2.19 -7.52 -21.12
C TRP A 165 -1.74 -6.07 -21.32
N ASN A 166 -1.20 -5.72 -22.49
CA ASN A 166 -0.78 -4.34 -22.81
C ASN A 166 -1.95 -3.35 -22.73
N VAL A 167 -3.06 -3.62 -23.42
CA VAL A 167 -4.23 -2.71 -23.47
C VAL A 167 -4.87 -2.54 -22.10
N GLY A 168 -5.02 -3.62 -21.34
CA GLY A 168 -5.61 -3.59 -20.01
C GLY A 168 -4.78 -2.75 -19.02
N LEU A 169 -3.45 -2.86 -19.09
CA LEU A 169 -2.55 -2.06 -18.25
C LEU A 169 -2.48 -0.59 -18.65
N ILE A 170 -2.57 -0.26 -19.95
CA ILE A 170 -2.70 1.13 -20.41
C ILE A 170 -3.97 1.75 -19.82
N LEU A 171 -5.11 1.04 -19.91
CA LEU A 171 -6.39 1.55 -19.43
C LEU A 171 -6.40 1.70 -17.89
N SER A 172 -5.93 0.69 -17.17
CA SER A 172 -5.82 0.75 -15.70
C SER A 172 -4.84 1.83 -15.25
N GLY A 173 -3.69 1.95 -15.94
CA GLY A 173 -2.67 2.95 -15.65
C GLY A 173 -3.18 4.38 -15.83
N LEU A 174 -3.99 4.63 -16.86
CA LEU A 174 -4.68 5.92 -17.03
C LEU A 174 -5.61 6.21 -15.84
N GLY A 175 -6.36 5.20 -15.36
CA GLY A 175 -7.18 5.33 -14.16
C GLY A 175 -6.38 5.80 -12.94
N THR A 176 -5.21 5.19 -12.71
CA THR A 176 -4.28 5.55 -11.63
C THR A 176 -3.72 6.97 -11.78
N ILE A 177 -3.31 7.39 -12.99
CA ILE A 177 -2.84 8.75 -13.28
C ILE A 177 -3.92 9.78 -12.91
N LEU A 178 -5.15 9.58 -13.37
CA LEU A 178 -6.27 10.48 -13.08
C LEU A 178 -6.61 10.51 -11.58
N GLY A 179 -6.46 9.36 -10.89
CA GLY A 179 -6.62 9.27 -9.44
C GLY A 179 -5.58 10.10 -8.70
N ALA A 180 -4.32 10.05 -9.12
CA ALA A 180 -3.23 10.82 -8.55
C ALA A 180 -3.42 12.34 -8.70
N VAL A 181 -3.84 12.81 -9.89
CA VAL A 181 -4.20 14.23 -10.09
C VAL A 181 -5.23 14.66 -9.05
N ASN A 182 -6.29 13.87 -8.89
CA ASN A 182 -7.36 14.18 -7.96
C ASN A 182 -6.89 14.20 -6.49
N MET A 183 -6.08 13.24 -6.07
CA MET A 183 -5.54 13.19 -4.70
C MET A 183 -4.62 14.38 -4.40
N ILE A 184 -3.74 14.77 -5.33
CA ILE A 184 -2.87 15.94 -5.18
C ILE A 184 -3.69 17.20 -5.01
N THR A 185 -4.64 17.47 -5.93
CA THR A 185 -5.48 18.67 -5.86
C THR A 185 -6.32 18.71 -4.58
N THR A 186 -6.83 17.55 -4.14
CA THR A 186 -7.59 17.43 -2.89
C THR A 186 -6.73 17.83 -1.69
N VAL A 187 -5.52 17.28 -1.55
CA VAL A 187 -4.61 17.61 -0.44
C VAL A 187 -4.17 19.08 -0.49
N ILE A 188 -3.83 19.61 -1.66
CA ILE A 188 -3.31 20.97 -1.75
C ILE A 188 -4.40 22.02 -1.46
N CYS A 189 -5.59 21.84 -2.03
CA CYS A 189 -6.60 22.89 -2.13
C CYS A 189 -7.79 22.75 -1.16
N LEU A 190 -8.09 21.55 -0.63
CA LEU A 190 -9.36 21.28 0.09
C LEU A 190 -9.19 20.90 1.57
N ARG A 191 -8.09 21.33 2.20
CA ARG A 191 -7.88 21.10 3.63
C ARG A 191 -8.76 22.00 4.49
N ALA A 192 -9.15 21.47 5.65
CA ALA A 192 -9.89 22.22 6.65
C ALA A 192 -9.10 23.43 7.18
N PRO A 193 -9.78 24.54 7.53
CA PRO A 193 -9.15 25.71 8.12
C PRO A 193 -8.30 25.35 9.36
N GLY A 194 -7.06 25.86 9.40
CA GLY A 194 -6.10 25.57 10.48
C GLY A 194 -5.20 24.35 10.24
N MET A 195 -5.50 23.52 9.25
CA MET A 195 -4.62 22.43 8.81
C MET A 195 -3.56 22.93 7.82
N THR A 196 -2.38 23.23 8.35
CA THR A 196 -1.19 23.52 7.52
C THR A 196 -0.60 22.21 6.98
N MET A 197 0.31 22.30 5.98
CA MET A 197 1.04 21.11 5.50
C MET A 197 1.71 20.35 6.66
N TRP A 198 2.30 21.08 7.61
CA TRP A 198 3.01 20.51 8.75
C TRP A 198 2.12 19.97 9.87
N ARG A 199 0.79 20.00 9.72
CA ARG A 199 -0.18 19.42 10.66
C ARG A 199 -1.01 18.29 10.05
N MET A 200 -0.71 17.88 8.81
CA MET A 200 -1.43 16.78 8.16
C MET A 200 -1.01 15.42 8.71
N PRO A 201 -1.90 14.43 8.77
CA PRO A 201 -1.53 13.06 9.13
C PRO A 201 -0.50 12.47 8.15
N ILE A 202 0.29 11.49 8.62
CA ILE A 202 1.39 10.92 7.82
C ILE A 202 0.85 10.09 6.66
N PHE A 203 -0.30 9.43 6.82
CA PHE A 203 -0.97 8.76 5.70
C PHE A 203 -1.27 9.72 4.56
N THR A 204 -1.80 10.91 4.87
CA THR A 204 -2.07 11.95 3.86
C THR A 204 -0.79 12.46 3.18
N TRP A 205 0.29 12.68 3.93
CA TRP A 205 1.60 13.03 3.34
C TRP A 205 2.12 11.97 2.39
N ASN A 206 2.03 10.70 2.79
CA ASN A 206 2.51 9.60 1.98
C ASN A 206 1.66 9.44 0.72
N MET A 207 0.34 9.65 0.80
CA MET A 207 -0.53 9.65 -0.37
C MET A 207 -0.25 10.81 -1.33
N LEU A 208 0.09 12.00 -0.82
CA LEU A 208 0.49 13.13 -1.64
C LEU A 208 1.75 12.78 -2.45
N LEU A 209 2.80 12.29 -1.79
CA LEU A 209 4.07 11.96 -2.46
C LEU A 209 3.95 10.72 -3.35
N THR A 210 3.14 9.75 -2.96
CA THR A 210 2.75 8.61 -3.81
C THR A 210 2.10 9.09 -5.10
N SER A 211 1.17 10.04 -5.00
CA SER A 211 0.49 10.59 -6.18
C SER A 211 1.46 11.37 -7.08
N VAL A 212 2.46 12.05 -6.51
CA VAL A 212 3.55 12.68 -7.29
C VAL A 212 4.34 11.62 -8.06
N LEU A 213 4.73 10.52 -7.41
CA LEU A 213 5.44 9.42 -8.08
C LEU A 213 4.59 8.80 -9.20
N VAL A 214 3.28 8.63 -9.00
CA VAL A 214 2.38 8.12 -10.04
C VAL A 214 2.45 8.98 -11.29
N LEU A 215 2.41 10.32 -11.15
CA LEU A 215 2.48 11.24 -12.29
C LEU A 215 3.83 11.22 -13.02
N ILE A 216 4.90 10.76 -12.36
CA ILE A 216 6.23 10.61 -12.96
C ILE A 216 6.38 9.24 -13.63
N ALA A 217 5.93 8.17 -12.97
CA ALA A 217 6.22 6.79 -13.37
C ALA A 217 5.20 6.21 -14.38
N PHE A 218 3.90 6.35 -14.12
CA PHE A 218 2.86 5.69 -14.92
C PHE A 218 2.76 6.19 -16.38
N PRO A 219 2.99 7.48 -16.69
CA PRO A 219 3.05 7.92 -18.09
C PRO A 219 4.16 7.23 -18.89
N ILE A 220 5.29 6.90 -18.25
CA ILE A 220 6.41 6.21 -18.92
C ILE A 220 6.06 4.75 -19.20
N LEU A 221 5.42 4.05 -18.26
CA LEU A 221 4.86 2.73 -18.55
C LEU A 221 3.86 2.80 -19.71
N THR A 222 2.95 3.77 -19.68
CA THR A 222 1.93 3.93 -20.73
C THR A 222 2.58 4.13 -22.10
N ALA A 223 3.60 4.98 -22.19
CA ALA A 223 4.36 5.19 -23.42
C ALA A 223 5.10 3.92 -23.87
N ALA A 224 5.73 3.19 -22.95
CA ALA A 224 6.41 1.93 -23.26
C ALA A 224 5.43 0.86 -23.78
N LEU A 225 4.27 0.70 -23.13
CA LEU A 225 3.23 -0.25 -23.55
C LEU A 225 2.64 0.13 -24.92
N PHE A 226 2.44 1.42 -25.21
CA PHE A 226 2.03 1.87 -26.55
C PHE A 226 3.09 1.56 -27.60
N GLY A 227 4.38 1.76 -27.29
CA GLY A 227 5.49 1.37 -28.17
C GLY A 227 5.50 -0.14 -28.43
N LEU A 228 5.34 -0.96 -27.39
CA LEU A 228 5.31 -2.41 -27.52
C LEU A 228 4.09 -2.88 -28.32
N LEU A 229 2.94 -2.23 -28.14
CA LEU A 229 1.75 -2.53 -28.92
C LEU A 229 1.93 -2.13 -30.40
N ALA A 230 2.63 -1.02 -30.67
CA ALA A 230 2.97 -0.61 -32.03
C ALA A 230 3.93 -1.61 -32.70
N ASP A 231 4.97 -2.07 -32.00
CA ASP A 231 5.88 -3.10 -32.51
C ASP A 231 5.11 -4.39 -32.82
N ARG A 232 4.22 -4.80 -31.92
CA ARG A 232 3.45 -6.05 -32.05
C ARG A 232 2.36 -6.01 -33.14
N LEU A 233 1.68 -4.88 -33.32
CA LEU A 233 0.49 -4.79 -34.20
C LEU A 233 0.70 -4.01 -35.49
N LEU A 234 1.61 -3.04 -35.49
CA LEU A 234 1.82 -2.13 -36.62
C LEU A 234 3.15 -2.39 -37.35
N GLY A 235 3.98 -3.31 -36.84
CA GLY A 235 5.32 -3.56 -37.38
C GLY A 235 6.27 -2.38 -37.15
N ALA A 236 6.09 -1.66 -36.03
CA ALA A 236 7.11 -0.71 -35.60
C ALA A 236 8.37 -1.47 -35.09
N HIS A 237 9.48 -0.75 -34.94
CA HIS A 237 10.79 -1.31 -34.60
C HIS A 237 11.42 -0.56 -33.40
N VAL A 238 10.59 -0.14 -32.44
CA VAL A 238 11.02 0.67 -31.29
C VAL A 238 11.89 -0.14 -30.34
N PHE A 239 11.47 -1.37 -30.03
CA PHE A 239 12.11 -2.26 -29.06
C PHE A 239 12.88 -3.43 -29.70
N ASP A 240 13.12 -3.36 -31.00
CA ASP A 240 13.99 -4.29 -31.72
C ASP A 240 15.40 -4.35 -31.11
N ALA A 241 15.90 -5.57 -30.89
CA ALA A 241 17.22 -5.78 -30.30
C ALA A 241 18.35 -5.13 -31.12
N ALA A 242 18.23 -5.12 -32.46
CA ALA A 242 19.21 -4.50 -33.35
C ALA A 242 19.34 -2.98 -33.17
N ASN A 243 18.28 -2.32 -32.65
CA ASN A 243 18.25 -0.89 -32.38
C ASN A 243 18.61 -0.54 -30.92
N GLY A 244 19.05 -1.54 -30.12
CA GLY A 244 19.23 -1.39 -28.68
C GLY A 244 17.92 -1.45 -27.88
N GLY A 245 16.83 -1.84 -28.53
CA GLY A 245 15.48 -1.83 -27.98
C GLY A 245 15.26 -2.71 -26.75
N ALA A 246 15.99 -3.81 -26.62
CA ALA A 246 15.94 -4.67 -25.44
C ALA A 246 16.40 -3.97 -24.16
N ILE A 247 17.48 -3.17 -24.23
CA ILE A 247 17.97 -2.38 -23.10
C ILE A 247 17.13 -1.12 -22.90
N LEU A 248 16.64 -0.52 -23.98
CA LEU A 248 15.69 0.59 -23.92
C LEU A 248 14.44 0.21 -23.12
N TRP A 249 13.83 -0.95 -23.43
CA TRP A 249 12.68 -1.46 -22.68
C TRP A 249 13.01 -1.58 -21.20
N GLN A 250 14.13 -2.20 -20.84
CA GLN A 250 14.52 -2.37 -19.44
C GLN A 250 14.66 -1.03 -18.70
N HIS A 251 15.28 -0.02 -19.32
CA HIS A 251 15.37 1.29 -18.72
C HIS A 251 14.00 1.95 -18.52
N LEU A 252 13.12 1.93 -19.54
CA LEU A 252 11.78 2.52 -19.43
C LEU A 252 10.92 1.78 -18.40
N PHE A 253 10.91 0.44 -18.47
CA PHE A 253 10.13 -0.38 -17.57
C PHE A 253 10.60 -0.22 -16.13
N TRP A 254 11.91 -0.25 -15.84
CA TRP A 254 12.39 -0.11 -14.47
C TRP A 254 12.32 1.33 -13.96
N PHE A 255 12.45 2.33 -14.82
CA PHE A 255 12.18 3.72 -14.44
C PHE A 255 10.73 3.91 -13.98
N PHE A 256 9.79 3.14 -14.53
CA PHE A 256 8.46 2.99 -13.95
C PHE A 256 8.47 2.10 -12.69
N GLY A 257 9.01 0.90 -12.81
CA GLY A 257 8.81 -0.20 -11.87
C GLY A 257 9.40 0.05 -10.50
N HIS A 258 10.55 0.73 -10.41
CA HIS A 258 11.14 1.01 -9.11
C HIS A 258 10.41 2.13 -8.34
N PRO A 259 10.06 3.28 -8.94
CA PRO A 259 9.11 4.18 -8.32
C PRO A 259 7.77 3.52 -7.97
N GLU A 260 7.27 2.58 -8.79
CA GLU A 260 6.03 1.86 -8.51
C GLU A 260 6.10 1.04 -7.21
N VAL A 261 7.22 0.38 -6.92
CA VAL A 261 7.36 -0.32 -5.63
C VAL A 261 7.25 0.64 -4.43
N TYR A 262 7.63 1.90 -4.61
CA TYR A 262 7.44 2.93 -3.57
C TYR A 262 6.05 3.55 -3.57
N ILE A 263 5.38 3.65 -4.72
CA ILE A 263 3.95 3.98 -4.81
C ILE A 263 3.12 2.98 -3.98
N VAL A 264 3.51 1.71 -3.96
CA VAL A 264 2.86 0.67 -3.15
C VAL A 264 3.51 0.43 -1.78
N ALA A 265 4.50 1.22 -1.36
CA ALA A 265 5.11 1.11 -0.02
C ALA A 265 4.76 2.30 0.88
N LEU A 266 4.90 3.53 0.36
CA LEU A 266 4.70 4.75 1.14
C LEU A 266 3.30 4.85 1.78
N PRO A 267 2.19 4.59 1.07
CA PRO A 267 0.85 4.67 1.66
C PRO A 267 0.68 3.77 2.87
N PHE A 268 1.18 2.54 2.79
CA PHE A 268 1.09 1.54 3.84
C PHE A 268 1.99 1.85 5.03
N PHE A 269 3.17 2.44 4.78
CA PHE A 269 3.92 3.07 5.84
C PHE A 269 3.11 4.16 6.55
N GLY A 270 2.25 4.85 5.80
CA GLY A 270 1.31 5.84 6.33
C GLY A 270 0.28 5.18 7.24
N ILE A 271 -0.34 4.10 6.78
CA ILE A 271 -1.31 3.31 7.57
C ILE A 271 -0.69 2.88 8.90
N VAL A 272 0.50 2.26 8.87
CA VAL A 272 1.22 1.84 10.09
C VAL A 272 1.53 3.05 10.98
N SER A 273 1.87 4.21 10.40
CA SER A 273 2.13 5.43 11.16
C SER A 273 0.88 6.04 11.80
N GLU A 274 -0.32 5.74 11.29
CA GLU A 274 -1.59 6.12 11.93
C GLU A 274 -1.96 5.15 13.06
N VAL A 275 -1.71 3.85 12.88
CA VAL A 275 -2.04 2.80 13.86
C VAL A 275 -1.16 2.91 15.10
N LEU A 276 0.17 2.97 14.94
CA LEU A 276 1.11 2.86 16.07
C LEU A 276 0.86 3.90 17.18
N PRO A 277 0.66 5.21 16.91
CA PRO A 277 0.39 6.21 17.95
C PRO A 277 -0.90 5.94 18.75
N VAL A 278 -1.96 5.43 18.12
CA VAL A 278 -3.25 5.16 18.76
C VAL A 278 -3.09 4.06 19.82
N PHE A 279 -2.50 2.93 19.42
CA PHE A 279 -2.33 1.78 20.33
C PHE A 279 -1.13 1.92 21.29
N SER A 280 -0.21 2.85 21.03
CA SER A 280 0.86 3.24 21.96
C SER A 280 0.45 4.34 22.92
N ARG A 281 -0.70 5.00 22.68
CA ARG A 281 -1.22 6.15 23.45
C ARG A 281 -0.20 7.29 23.55
N LYS A 282 0.56 7.50 22.48
CA LYS A 282 1.70 8.43 22.44
C LYS A 282 1.78 9.08 21.04
N PRO A 283 2.18 10.36 20.94
CA PRO A 283 2.46 10.98 19.65
C PRO A 283 3.49 10.19 18.84
N LEU A 284 3.37 10.32 17.51
CA LEU A 284 4.34 9.78 16.57
C LEU A 284 5.72 10.41 16.82
N PHE A 285 6.70 9.59 17.17
CA PHE A 285 8.04 10.05 17.49
C PHE A 285 8.72 10.61 16.23
N GLY A 286 9.12 11.88 16.29
CA GLY A 286 9.84 12.52 15.18
C GLY A 286 8.99 12.74 13.93
N TYR A 287 7.72 13.15 14.07
CA TYR A 287 6.81 13.45 12.96
C TYR A 287 7.46 14.22 11.79
N LYS A 288 8.17 15.33 12.06
CA LYS A 288 8.87 16.10 11.00
C LYS A 288 9.97 15.28 10.32
N GLY A 289 10.69 14.46 11.08
CA GLY A 289 11.70 13.53 10.55
C GLY A 289 11.09 12.49 9.62
N LEU A 290 9.91 11.96 9.95
CA LEU A 290 9.16 11.05 9.07
C LEU A 290 8.72 11.72 7.76
N VAL A 291 8.27 12.97 7.81
CA VAL A 291 7.93 13.74 6.60
C VAL A 291 9.16 13.91 5.71
N TRP A 292 10.28 14.36 6.27
CA TRP A 292 11.54 14.51 5.52
C TRP A 292 12.07 13.19 4.98
N ALA A 293 11.99 12.11 5.75
CA ALA A 293 12.35 10.77 5.28
C ALA A 293 11.50 10.35 4.09
N THR A 294 10.20 10.62 4.11
CA THR A 294 9.28 10.30 3.01
C THR A 294 9.61 11.11 1.75
N ILE A 295 9.93 12.41 1.90
CA ILE A 295 10.41 13.25 0.79
C ILE A 295 11.72 12.67 0.21
N GLY A 296 12.66 12.28 1.08
CA GLY A 296 13.92 11.66 0.68
C GLY A 296 13.73 10.37 -0.12
N ILE A 297 12.86 9.45 0.35
CA ILE A 297 12.52 8.22 -0.37
C ILE A 297 11.91 8.56 -1.74
N THR A 298 10.99 9.52 -1.78
CA THR A 298 10.32 9.94 -3.02
C THR A 298 11.33 10.40 -4.07
N ALA A 299 12.23 11.31 -3.68
CA ALA A 299 13.27 11.81 -4.60
C ALA A 299 14.24 10.70 -5.04
N LEU A 300 14.69 9.86 -4.10
CA LEU A 300 15.64 8.79 -4.39
C LEU A 300 15.02 7.68 -5.26
N SER A 301 13.73 7.37 -5.09
CA SER A 301 13.05 6.31 -5.84
C SER A 301 13.11 6.50 -7.36
N ILE A 302 13.18 7.75 -7.82
CA ILE A 302 13.24 8.12 -9.24
C ILE A 302 14.66 7.91 -9.81
N VAL A 303 15.70 7.92 -8.98
CA VAL A 303 17.11 7.92 -9.44
C VAL A 303 17.84 6.59 -9.25
N VAL A 304 17.16 5.54 -8.77
CA VAL A 304 17.77 4.23 -8.41
C VAL A 304 17.37 3.08 -9.33
N TRP A 305 16.52 3.31 -10.33
CA TRP A 305 15.78 2.27 -11.05
C TRP A 305 16.63 1.13 -11.63
N ALA A 306 17.84 1.43 -12.09
CA ALA A 306 18.65 0.48 -12.83
C ALA A 306 19.39 -0.53 -11.94
N HIS A 307 19.12 -0.58 -10.62
CA HIS A 307 19.60 -1.71 -9.82
C HIS A 307 18.99 -3.05 -10.21
N HIS A 308 17.84 -3.04 -10.89
CA HIS A 308 17.23 -4.26 -11.45
C HIS A 308 17.98 -4.79 -12.69
N MET A 309 19.01 -4.07 -13.15
CA MET A 309 19.72 -4.32 -14.40
C MET A 309 21.20 -4.65 -14.18
N TYR A 310 21.65 -4.91 -12.94
CA TYR A 310 23.08 -5.13 -12.66
C TYR A 310 23.69 -6.22 -13.53
N ALA A 311 23.00 -7.35 -13.68
CA ALA A 311 23.46 -8.49 -14.47
C ALA A 311 23.55 -8.24 -15.98
N THR A 312 22.98 -7.14 -16.48
CA THR A 312 22.94 -6.84 -17.93
C THR A 312 24.27 -6.38 -18.49
N GLY A 313 25.18 -5.86 -17.64
CA GLY A 313 26.42 -5.21 -18.07
C GLY A 313 26.23 -3.86 -18.76
N ALA A 314 25.00 -3.32 -18.80
CA ALA A 314 24.65 -2.12 -19.58
C ALA A 314 24.37 -0.88 -18.72
N VAL A 315 24.79 -0.86 -17.46
CA VAL A 315 24.46 0.22 -16.50
C VAL A 315 25.67 0.71 -15.73
N LEU A 316 25.62 1.97 -15.26
CA LEU A 316 26.65 2.56 -14.40
C LEU A 316 26.56 1.99 -12.98
N LEU A 317 27.15 0.81 -12.75
CA LEU A 317 27.03 0.05 -11.50
C LEU A 317 27.29 0.86 -10.22
N PRO A 318 28.39 1.63 -10.07
CA PRO A 318 28.68 2.32 -8.81
C PRO A 318 27.63 3.38 -8.45
N PHE A 319 27.08 4.07 -9.46
CA PHE A 319 26.04 5.08 -9.25
C PHE A 319 24.76 4.45 -8.72
N PHE A 320 24.27 3.41 -9.40
CA PHE A 320 23.03 2.75 -9.01
C PHE A 320 23.17 1.93 -7.71
N ALA A 321 24.36 1.40 -7.42
CA ALA A 321 24.64 0.78 -6.11
C ALA A 321 24.59 1.80 -4.98
N LEU A 322 25.34 2.91 -5.10
CA LEU A 322 25.39 3.96 -4.08
C LEU A 322 24.01 4.55 -3.78
N THR A 323 23.26 4.90 -4.83
CA THR A 323 21.93 5.49 -4.68
C THR A 323 20.93 4.49 -4.07
N SER A 324 21.07 3.19 -4.38
CA SER A 324 20.27 2.12 -3.76
C SER A 324 20.60 1.92 -2.28
N PHE A 325 21.86 2.06 -1.86
CA PHE A 325 22.17 2.10 -0.42
C PHE A 325 21.59 3.35 0.26
N LEU A 326 21.61 4.49 -0.44
CA LEU A 326 21.15 5.76 0.13
C LEU A 326 19.66 5.75 0.47
N ILE A 327 18.82 5.04 -0.31
CA ILE A 327 17.37 4.94 -0.04
C ILE A 327 17.04 4.13 1.22
N ALA A 328 17.94 3.23 1.62
CA ALA A 328 17.80 2.46 2.86
C ALA A 328 17.89 3.37 4.10
N VAL A 329 18.62 4.50 4.02
CA VAL A 329 18.83 5.42 5.15
C VAL A 329 17.53 6.10 5.58
N PRO A 330 16.78 6.82 4.72
CA PRO A 330 15.47 7.35 5.08
C PRO A 330 14.49 6.28 5.55
N THR A 331 14.50 5.10 4.95
CA THR A 331 13.64 3.99 5.38
C THR A 331 13.99 3.53 6.79
N GLY A 332 15.29 3.42 7.11
CA GLY A 332 15.79 3.13 8.45
C GLY A 332 15.38 4.18 9.48
N ILE A 333 15.43 5.47 9.13
CA ILE A 333 14.92 6.56 9.98
C ILE A 333 13.45 6.29 10.35
N LYS A 334 12.62 5.93 9.38
CA LYS A 334 11.20 5.62 9.63
C LYS A 334 11.02 4.43 10.58
N PHE A 335 11.86 3.40 10.48
CA PHE A 335 11.88 2.29 11.43
C PHE A 335 12.15 2.73 12.86
N PHE A 336 13.19 3.55 13.06
CA PHE A 336 13.50 4.09 14.38
C PHE A 336 12.38 5.00 14.91
N ASN A 337 11.71 5.74 14.02
CA ASN A 337 10.55 6.53 14.41
C ASN A 337 9.37 5.67 14.91
N TRP A 338 9.09 4.55 14.25
CA TRP A 338 8.05 3.60 14.68
C TRP A 338 8.40 2.96 16.02
N ILE A 339 9.64 2.48 16.19
CA ILE A 339 10.11 1.94 17.47
C ILE A 339 10.03 3.00 18.57
N GLY A 340 10.48 4.24 18.29
CA GLY A 340 10.42 5.35 19.23
C GLY A 340 8.99 5.78 19.61
N THR A 341 8.02 5.54 18.73
CA THR A 341 6.59 5.76 18.99
C THR A 341 6.03 4.71 19.95
N MET A 342 6.42 3.45 19.78
CA MET A 342 6.04 2.35 20.69
C MET A 342 6.78 2.44 22.04
N TRP A 343 8.01 2.96 22.03
CA TRP A 343 8.86 3.06 23.21
C TRP A 343 8.26 3.97 24.29
N LYS A 344 8.19 3.44 25.53
CA LYS A 344 7.53 4.07 26.68
C LYS A 344 6.02 4.37 26.47
N GLY A 345 5.41 3.81 25.43
CA GLY A 345 3.97 3.80 25.27
C GLY A 345 3.31 2.72 26.13
N GLN A 346 2.02 2.85 26.37
CA GLN A 346 1.22 1.79 26.98
C GLN A 346 0.59 0.98 25.86
N LEU A 347 1.25 -0.10 25.44
CA LEU A 347 0.84 -0.89 24.28
C LEU A 347 -0.35 -1.81 24.62
N THR A 348 -1.32 -1.85 23.72
CA THR A 348 -2.33 -2.93 23.66
C THR A 348 -2.31 -3.58 22.28
N PHE A 349 -2.47 -4.91 22.23
CA PHE A 349 -2.31 -5.72 21.02
C PHE A 349 -3.66 -6.23 20.51
N GLU A 350 -4.55 -5.29 20.23
CA GLU A 350 -5.69 -5.48 19.34
C GLU A 350 -5.21 -5.73 17.91
N SER A 351 -6.10 -6.24 17.06
CA SER A 351 -5.75 -6.69 15.72
C SER A 351 -4.96 -5.66 14.89
N PRO A 352 -5.32 -4.35 14.79
CA PRO A 352 -4.54 -3.42 13.96
C PRO A 352 -3.09 -3.28 14.40
N MET A 353 -2.86 -3.20 15.72
CA MET A 353 -1.52 -3.12 16.30
C MET A 353 -0.72 -4.40 16.03
N LEU A 354 -1.35 -5.56 16.17
CA LEU A 354 -0.71 -6.85 15.91
C LEU A 354 -0.25 -6.94 14.45
N TRP A 355 -1.10 -6.55 13.48
CA TRP A 355 -0.73 -6.50 12.06
C TRP A 355 0.40 -5.51 11.77
N SER A 356 0.38 -4.33 12.40
CA SER A 356 1.49 -3.37 12.29
C SER A 356 2.80 -3.91 12.87
N THR A 357 2.76 -4.68 13.95
CA THR A 357 3.98 -5.33 14.47
C THR A 357 4.48 -6.48 13.59
N GLY A 358 3.57 -7.25 12.98
CA GLY A 358 3.92 -8.24 11.95
C GLY A 358 4.61 -7.59 10.75
N PHE A 359 4.07 -6.45 10.27
CA PHE A 359 4.70 -5.63 9.24
C PHE A 359 6.14 -5.24 9.62
N LEU A 360 6.37 -4.72 10.84
CA LEU A 360 7.71 -4.33 11.27
C LEU A 360 8.68 -5.51 11.23
N ALA A 361 8.26 -6.69 11.67
CA ALA A 361 9.09 -7.90 11.65
C ALA A 361 9.41 -8.37 10.23
N THR A 362 8.40 -8.52 9.36
CA THR A 362 8.61 -9.01 7.99
C THR A 362 9.38 -8.00 7.16
N PHE A 363 9.01 -6.72 7.23
CA PHE A 363 9.67 -5.70 6.42
C PHE A 363 11.11 -5.50 6.86
N LEU A 364 11.46 -5.64 8.13
CA LEU A 364 12.85 -5.57 8.58
C LEU A 364 13.71 -6.62 7.87
N LEU A 365 13.27 -7.89 7.84
CA LEU A 365 13.97 -8.98 7.15
C LEU A 365 14.05 -8.73 5.63
N GLY A 366 12.99 -8.19 5.03
CA GLY A 366 12.99 -7.77 3.63
C GLY A 366 13.96 -6.63 3.35
N GLY A 367 14.01 -5.62 4.21
CA GLY A 367 14.92 -4.48 4.09
C GLY A 367 16.38 -4.90 4.21
N LEU A 368 16.70 -5.82 5.12
CA LEU A 368 18.05 -6.37 5.28
C LEU A 368 18.51 -7.14 4.04
N SER A 369 17.65 -7.98 3.45
CA SER A 369 17.96 -8.65 2.18
C SER A 369 18.06 -7.67 1.00
N GLY A 370 17.33 -6.55 1.04
CA GLY A 370 17.41 -5.51 0.01
C GLY A 370 18.75 -4.79 -0.01
N VAL A 371 19.35 -4.55 1.16
CA VAL A 371 20.71 -3.98 1.26
C VAL A 371 21.75 -4.96 0.69
N LEU A 372 21.54 -6.27 0.82
CA LEU A 372 22.40 -7.27 0.17
C LEU A 372 22.29 -7.21 -1.36
N LEU A 373 21.07 -7.10 -1.88
CA LEU A 373 20.81 -6.99 -3.33
C LEU A 373 21.26 -5.65 -3.93
N ALA A 374 21.34 -4.59 -3.13
CA ALA A 374 21.89 -3.30 -3.56
C ALA A 374 23.40 -3.35 -3.86
N ALA A 375 24.10 -4.42 -3.46
CA ALA A 375 25.51 -4.64 -3.75
C ALA A 375 25.68 -5.49 -5.04
N PRO A 376 26.19 -4.95 -6.16
CA PRO A 376 26.35 -5.72 -7.40
C PRO A 376 27.19 -7.00 -7.22
N ALA A 377 28.22 -6.96 -6.37
CA ALA A 377 29.07 -8.12 -6.11
C ALA A 377 28.32 -9.32 -5.48
N LEU A 378 27.25 -9.04 -4.71
CA LEU A 378 26.36 -10.08 -4.19
C LEU A 378 25.25 -10.39 -5.19
N ASP A 379 24.66 -9.35 -5.78
CA ASP A 379 23.55 -9.47 -6.72
C ASP A 379 23.89 -10.35 -7.92
N PHE A 380 25.11 -10.30 -8.47
CA PHE A 380 25.47 -11.15 -9.62
C PHE A 380 25.24 -12.65 -9.41
N HIS A 381 25.32 -13.15 -8.18
CA HIS A 381 25.01 -14.56 -7.86
C HIS A 381 23.51 -14.81 -7.67
N VAL A 382 22.79 -13.87 -7.08
CA VAL A 382 21.42 -14.07 -6.61
C VAL A 382 20.36 -13.41 -7.49
N THR A 383 20.76 -12.57 -8.44
CA THR A 383 19.90 -11.94 -9.43
C THR A 383 19.16 -13.02 -10.21
N ASP A 384 17.87 -12.80 -10.46
CA ASP A 384 16.98 -13.80 -11.06
C ASP A 384 16.89 -15.17 -10.34
N THR A 385 17.28 -15.27 -9.07
CA THR A 385 17.03 -16.48 -8.24
C THR A 385 15.83 -16.34 -7.32
N TYR A 386 15.49 -17.42 -6.63
CA TYR A 386 14.50 -17.41 -5.55
C TYR A 386 14.86 -16.45 -4.39
N PHE A 387 16.11 -15.99 -4.27
CA PHE A 387 16.49 -15.02 -3.24
C PHE A 387 15.81 -13.67 -3.51
N VAL A 388 15.79 -13.23 -4.77
CA VAL A 388 15.07 -12.00 -5.17
C VAL A 388 13.56 -12.17 -4.98
N VAL A 389 13.02 -13.35 -5.27
CA VAL A 389 11.60 -13.66 -5.03
C VAL A 389 11.28 -13.56 -3.54
N ALA A 390 12.10 -14.17 -2.68
CA ALA A 390 11.94 -14.13 -1.23
C ALA A 390 12.06 -12.71 -0.68
N HIS A 391 13.11 -11.98 -1.07
CA HIS A 391 13.32 -10.59 -0.72
C HIS A 391 12.07 -9.75 -1.04
N PHE A 392 11.62 -9.82 -2.29
CA PHE A 392 10.50 -9.03 -2.77
C PHE A 392 9.22 -9.37 -2.01
N HIS A 393 8.95 -10.64 -1.71
CA HIS A 393 7.79 -11.01 -0.89
C HIS A 393 7.93 -10.56 0.56
N TYR A 394 9.11 -10.60 1.18
CA TYR A 394 9.31 -10.05 2.54
C TYR A 394 9.08 -8.55 2.61
N VAL A 395 9.51 -7.80 1.61
CA VAL A 395 9.26 -6.36 1.53
C VAL A 395 7.79 -6.09 1.21
N LEU A 396 7.28 -6.61 0.09
CA LEU A 396 5.95 -6.25 -0.42
C LEU A 396 4.79 -6.91 0.29
N PHE A 397 4.91 -8.17 0.70
CA PHE A 397 3.85 -8.79 1.49
C PHE A 397 3.76 -8.11 2.87
N GLY A 398 4.90 -7.73 3.44
CA GLY A 398 4.97 -6.86 4.60
C GLY A 398 4.25 -5.53 4.37
N THR A 399 4.71 -4.72 3.41
CA THR A 399 4.11 -3.39 3.17
C THR A 399 2.65 -3.49 2.79
N ILE A 400 2.31 -4.30 1.78
CA ILE A 400 0.98 -4.27 1.20
C ILE A 400 0.04 -5.11 2.05
N VAL A 401 0.30 -6.40 2.25
CA VAL A 401 -0.68 -7.30 2.85
C VAL A 401 -0.83 -7.09 4.35
N PHE A 402 0.27 -7.08 5.11
CA PHE A 402 0.18 -6.87 6.57
C PHE A 402 -0.39 -5.49 6.91
N ALA A 403 0.05 -4.43 6.23
CA ALA A 403 -0.49 -3.10 6.51
C ALA A 403 -1.88 -2.88 5.92
N THR A 404 -2.25 -3.53 4.79
CA THR A 404 -3.66 -3.54 4.32
C THR A 404 -4.54 -4.13 5.40
N PHE A 405 -4.17 -5.28 5.98
CA PHE A 405 -4.97 -5.85 7.05
C PHE A 405 -4.95 -5.00 8.32
N ALA A 406 -3.83 -4.37 8.67
CA ALA A 406 -3.81 -3.37 9.74
C ALA A 406 -4.84 -2.26 9.48
N GLY A 407 -4.85 -1.67 8.27
CA GLY A 407 -5.79 -0.63 7.87
C GLY A 407 -7.24 -1.12 7.78
N LEU A 408 -7.47 -2.33 7.28
CA LEU A 408 -8.81 -2.92 7.24
C LEU A 408 -9.34 -3.12 8.65
N TYR A 409 -8.59 -3.78 9.55
CA TYR A 409 -9.05 -3.93 10.94
C TYR A 409 -9.23 -2.58 11.64
N PHE A 410 -8.36 -1.60 11.38
CA PHE A 410 -8.42 -0.27 11.99
C PHE A 410 -9.62 0.56 11.51
N TRP A 411 -9.84 0.66 10.20
CA TRP A 411 -10.88 1.51 9.62
C TRP A 411 -12.19 0.77 9.32
N PHE A 412 -12.28 -0.55 9.45
CA PHE A 412 -13.55 -1.27 9.28
C PHE A 412 -14.71 -0.73 10.14
N PRO A 413 -14.54 -0.43 11.44
CA PRO A 413 -15.61 0.20 12.22
C PRO A 413 -15.95 1.61 11.72
N LYS A 414 -14.97 2.35 11.20
CA LYS A 414 -15.22 3.64 10.55
C LYS A 414 -16.02 3.49 9.26
N MET A 415 -15.70 2.45 8.49
CA MET A 415 -16.31 2.18 7.19
C MET A 415 -17.74 1.66 7.29
N THR A 416 -18.03 0.86 8.33
CA THR A 416 -19.25 0.05 8.42
C THR A 416 -20.09 0.33 9.67
N GLY A 417 -19.54 1.02 10.68
CA GLY A 417 -20.18 1.20 11.99
C GLY A 417 -20.17 -0.06 12.86
N ARG A 418 -19.33 -1.05 12.57
CA ARG A 418 -19.27 -2.32 13.31
C ARG A 418 -17.84 -2.80 13.56
N MET A 419 -17.62 -3.45 14.70
CA MET A 419 -16.33 -4.06 15.04
C MET A 419 -16.14 -5.42 14.36
N LEU A 420 -14.90 -5.70 13.93
CA LEU A 420 -14.49 -7.05 13.55
C LEU A 420 -14.23 -7.91 14.80
N ASP A 421 -14.40 -9.22 14.68
CA ASP A 421 -14.17 -10.16 15.77
C ASP A 421 -12.66 -10.34 16.01
N GLU A 422 -12.18 -9.92 17.18
CA GLU A 422 -10.77 -9.97 17.56
C GLU A 422 -10.19 -11.39 17.64
N ARG A 423 -11.00 -12.41 17.95
CA ARG A 423 -10.52 -13.80 18.02
C ARG A 423 -10.23 -14.34 16.62
N LEU A 424 -11.14 -14.09 15.68
CA LEU A 424 -10.96 -14.43 14.27
C LEU A 424 -9.82 -13.60 13.65
N ALA A 425 -9.67 -12.34 14.07
CA ALA A 425 -8.60 -11.48 13.60
C ALA A 425 -7.22 -12.00 14.02
N LYS A 426 -7.07 -12.48 15.27
CA LYS A 426 -5.83 -13.09 15.76
C LYS A 426 -5.54 -14.44 15.10
N LEU A 427 -6.57 -15.26 14.84
CA LEU A 427 -6.41 -16.49 14.07
C LEU A 427 -5.90 -16.20 12.65
N HIS A 428 -6.51 -15.23 11.97
CA HIS A 428 -6.07 -14.76 10.66
C HIS A 428 -4.60 -14.29 10.72
N PHE A 429 -4.25 -13.45 11.70
CA PHE A 429 -2.88 -12.97 11.85
C PHE A 429 -1.86 -14.10 12.00
N TRP A 430 -2.07 -15.02 12.96
CA TRP A 430 -1.06 -16.05 13.25
C TRP A 430 -0.92 -17.07 12.12
N THR A 431 -2.02 -17.45 11.48
CA THR A 431 -1.96 -18.36 10.31
C THR A 431 -1.27 -17.69 9.12
N THR A 432 -1.53 -16.40 8.86
CA THR A 432 -0.82 -15.61 7.85
C THR A 432 0.67 -15.46 8.20
N PHE A 433 0.99 -15.07 9.44
CA PHE A 433 2.37 -14.82 9.87
C PHE A 433 3.23 -16.08 9.79
N LEU A 434 2.73 -17.20 10.32
CA LEU A 434 3.46 -18.47 10.28
C LEU A 434 3.52 -19.05 8.86
N GLY A 435 2.42 -19.00 8.09
CA GLY A 435 2.40 -19.45 6.69
C GLY A 435 3.36 -18.65 5.82
N PHE A 436 3.38 -17.33 5.98
CA PHE A 436 4.28 -16.43 5.27
C PHE A 436 5.75 -16.74 5.51
N HIS A 437 6.19 -16.82 6.78
CA HIS A 437 7.59 -17.12 7.10
C HIS A 437 7.98 -18.52 6.65
N THR A 438 7.10 -19.51 6.83
CA THR A 438 7.34 -20.89 6.34
C THR A 438 7.49 -20.92 4.81
N THR A 439 6.74 -20.09 4.10
CA THR A 439 6.80 -20.00 2.63
C THR A 439 8.11 -19.41 2.14
N PHE A 440 8.46 -18.21 2.62
CA PHE A 440 9.47 -17.38 1.96
C PHE A 440 10.82 -17.37 2.69
N LEU A 441 10.88 -17.72 3.98
CA LEU A 441 12.16 -17.71 4.69
C LEU A 441 13.13 -18.72 4.06
N VAL A 442 12.62 -19.92 3.80
CA VAL A 442 13.37 -21.01 3.14
C VAL A 442 13.77 -20.65 1.70
N GLN A 443 13.01 -19.77 1.03
CA GLN A 443 13.30 -19.37 -0.34
C GLN A 443 14.56 -18.50 -0.47
N HIS A 444 14.96 -17.77 0.59
CA HIS A 444 16.25 -17.09 0.58
C HIS A 444 17.40 -18.10 0.43
N TRP A 445 17.37 -19.18 1.21
CA TRP A 445 18.39 -20.23 1.10
C TRP A 445 18.28 -20.98 -0.23
N LEU A 446 17.07 -21.32 -0.67
CA LEU A 446 16.80 -21.98 -1.94
C LEU A 446 17.38 -21.20 -3.14
N GLY A 447 17.21 -19.88 -3.16
CA GLY A 447 17.78 -19.04 -4.20
C GLY A 447 19.29 -18.90 -4.13
N ALA A 448 19.85 -18.72 -2.92
CA ALA A 448 21.29 -18.68 -2.72
C ALA A 448 21.98 -20.01 -3.08
N ALA A 449 21.29 -21.13 -2.90
CA ALA A 449 21.73 -22.47 -3.29
C ALA A 449 21.65 -22.72 -4.82
N GLY A 450 21.10 -21.79 -5.59
CA GLY A 450 21.16 -21.81 -7.05
C GLY A 450 19.84 -22.11 -7.77
N MET A 451 18.69 -22.14 -7.09
CA MET A 451 17.39 -22.30 -7.77
C MET A 451 16.96 -20.99 -8.45
N PRO A 452 16.93 -20.92 -9.80
CA PRO A 452 16.50 -19.73 -10.51
C PRO A 452 14.99 -19.52 -10.39
N ARG A 453 14.52 -18.27 -10.53
CA ARG A 453 13.09 -17.98 -10.58
C ARG A 453 12.51 -18.37 -11.94
N ARG A 454 11.19 -18.60 -11.99
CA ARG A 454 10.40 -18.97 -13.21
C ARG A 454 10.69 -20.34 -13.82
N TYR A 455 11.34 -21.22 -13.09
CA TYR A 455 11.44 -22.61 -13.51
C TYR A 455 10.13 -23.31 -13.15
N ALA A 456 9.52 -23.98 -14.12
CA ALA A 456 8.31 -24.78 -13.94
C ALA A 456 8.60 -26.14 -13.28
N ASP A 457 9.82 -26.64 -13.44
CA ASP A 457 10.29 -27.93 -12.92
C ASP A 457 11.75 -27.83 -12.44
N TYR A 458 12.18 -28.78 -11.61
CA TYR A 458 13.54 -28.96 -11.10
C TYR A 458 13.85 -30.46 -10.94
N LEU A 459 15.14 -30.82 -10.94
CA LEU A 459 15.53 -32.23 -10.87
C LEU A 459 15.66 -32.70 -9.41
N PRO A 460 15.35 -33.97 -9.12
CA PRO A 460 15.61 -34.55 -7.80
C PRO A 460 17.09 -34.47 -7.39
N THR A 461 18.00 -34.49 -8.36
CA THR A 461 19.45 -34.39 -8.15
C THR A 461 19.91 -33.02 -7.65
N ASP A 462 19.10 -31.98 -7.85
CA ASP A 462 19.43 -30.61 -7.45
C ASP A 462 19.26 -30.38 -5.93
N GLN A 463 18.68 -31.35 -5.22
CA GLN A 463 18.45 -31.33 -3.77
C GLN A 463 17.55 -30.17 -3.28
N PHE A 464 16.69 -29.63 -4.16
CA PHE A 464 15.76 -28.55 -3.83
C PHE A 464 14.41 -29.02 -3.25
N THR A 465 14.09 -30.32 -3.37
CA THR A 465 12.78 -30.91 -3.05
C THR A 465 12.25 -30.54 -1.66
N VAL A 466 13.07 -30.68 -0.62
CA VAL A 466 12.61 -30.42 0.77
C VAL A 466 12.27 -28.94 0.96
N MET A 467 13.10 -28.04 0.42
CA MET A 467 12.88 -26.60 0.53
C MET A 467 11.63 -26.15 -0.22
N HIS A 468 11.39 -26.73 -1.40
CA HIS A 468 10.15 -26.51 -2.14
C HIS A 468 8.92 -27.03 -1.38
N ALA A 469 8.97 -28.24 -0.81
CA ALA A 469 7.87 -28.82 -0.03
C ALA A 469 7.52 -27.99 1.21
N VAL A 470 8.53 -27.50 1.95
CA VAL A 470 8.34 -26.57 3.08
C VAL A 470 7.69 -25.28 2.61
N SER A 471 8.23 -24.68 1.54
CA SER A 471 7.71 -23.43 0.98
C SER A 471 6.26 -23.58 0.51
N SER A 472 5.93 -24.68 -0.16
CA SER A 472 4.58 -24.97 -0.64
C SER A 472 3.61 -25.23 0.51
N THR A 473 4.02 -25.97 1.55
CA THR A 473 3.20 -26.16 2.76
C THR A 473 2.85 -24.82 3.42
N GLY A 474 3.85 -23.93 3.55
CA GLY A 474 3.63 -22.57 4.02
C GLY A 474 2.65 -21.79 3.14
N ALA A 475 2.75 -21.93 1.82
CA ALA A 475 1.92 -21.19 0.87
C ALA A 475 0.46 -21.64 0.93
N PHE A 476 0.19 -22.93 1.12
CA PHE A 476 -1.17 -23.43 1.34
C PHE A 476 -1.74 -22.95 2.69
N LEU A 477 -0.93 -22.93 3.77
CA LEU A 477 -1.35 -22.33 5.04
C LEU A 477 -1.68 -20.84 4.88
N LEU A 478 -0.88 -20.11 4.10
CA LEU A 478 -1.10 -18.71 3.77
C LEU A 478 -2.36 -18.48 2.91
N GLY A 479 -2.66 -19.37 1.96
CA GLY A 479 -3.90 -19.32 1.20
C GLY A 479 -5.13 -19.55 2.09
N LEU A 480 -5.05 -20.54 2.99
CA LEU A 480 -6.11 -20.87 3.93
C LEU A 480 -6.33 -19.81 5.01
N SER A 481 -5.31 -19.00 5.36
CA SER A 481 -5.42 -17.96 6.37
C SER A 481 -6.42 -16.85 6.01
N VAL A 482 -6.71 -16.69 4.71
CA VAL A 482 -7.69 -15.71 4.21
C VAL A 482 -9.13 -16.12 4.55
N LEU A 483 -9.41 -17.40 4.80
CA LEU A 483 -10.76 -17.89 5.11
C LEU A 483 -11.30 -17.32 6.45
N PRO A 484 -10.54 -17.36 7.58
CA PRO A 484 -10.90 -16.64 8.80
C PRO A 484 -11.23 -15.16 8.58
N PHE A 485 -10.50 -14.47 7.70
CA PHE A 485 -10.76 -13.06 7.39
C PHE A 485 -12.08 -12.86 6.66
N LEU A 486 -12.30 -13.60 5.57
CA LEU A 486 -13.55 -13.54 4.79
C LEU A 486 -14.77 -13.83 5.68
N TRP A 487 -14.65 -14.84 6.55
CA TRP A 487 -15.69 -15.16 7.52
C TRP A 487 -15.90 -14.01 8.53
N ASN A 488 -14.82 -13.42 9.03
CA ASN A 488 -14.89 -12.29 9.97
C ASN A 488 -15.62 -11.09 9.34
N VAL A 489 -15.24 -10.69 8.12
CA VAL A 489 -15.92 -9.61 7.39
C VAL A 489 -17.40 -9.93 7.17
N ALA A 490 -17.73 -11.12 6.67
CA ALA A 490 -19.11 -11.53 6.40
C ALA A 490 -19.98 -11.56 7.67
N LYS A 491 -19.45 -12.12 8.76
CA LYS A 491 -20.11 -12.18 10.08
C LYS A 491 -20.26 -10.79 10.66
N SER A 492 -19.18 -10.03 10.80
CA SER A 492 -19.18 -8.74 11.49
C SER A 492 -19.92 -7.65 10.74
N TYR A 493 -19.94 -7.66 9.41
CA TYR A 493 -20.76 -6.71 8.64
C TYR A 493 -22.25 -6.83 8.96
N ARG A 494 -22.74 -8.04 9.26
CA ARG A 494 -24.15 -8.31 9.55
C ARG A 494 -24.48 -8.32 11.04
N PHE A 495 -23.59 -8.92 11.85
CA PHE A 495 -23.84 -9.28 13.25
C PHE A 495 -22.78 -8.75 14.22
N GLY A 496 -21.76 -8.04 13.72
CA GLY A 496 -20.72 -7.47 14.56
C GLY A 496 -21.25 -6.40 15.50
N GLU A 497 -20.54 -6.20 16.62
CA GLU A 497 -20.86 -5.19 17.62
C GLU A 497 -20.99 -3.81 16.98
N VAL A 498 -22.07 -3.10 17.30
CA VAL A 498 -22.38 -1.79 16.72
C VAL A 498 -21.54 -0.73 17.41
N VAL A 499 -20.85 0.09 16.63
CA VAL A 499 -20.11 1.25 17.14
C VAL A 499 -21.07 2.43 17.25
N THR A 500 -21.22 2.96 18.47
CA THR A 500 -22.07 4.12 18.76
C THR A 500 -21.27 5.39 19.09
N VAL A 501 -19.95 5.34 18.93
CA VAL A 501 -19.00 6.42 19.24
C VAL A 501 -18.19 6.80 18.00
N ASP A 502 -17.63 8.01 17.99
CA ASP A 502 -16.84 8.52 16.85
C ASP A 502 -15.47 7.84 16.74
N ASP A 503 -14.91 7.45 17.90
CA ASP A 503 -13.63 6.77 18.04
C ASP A 503 -13.77 5.44 18.80
N PRO A 504 -13.85 4.30 18.09
CA PRO A 504 -13.92 2.97 18.70
C PRO A 504 -12.58 2.49 19.29
N TRP A 505 -11.46 3.13 18.96
CA TRP A 505 -10.12 2.76 19.44
C TRP A 505 -9.63 3.65 20.60
N GLY A 506 -10.40 4.69 20.94
CA GLY A 506 -10.26 5.53 22.11
C GLY A 506 -9.24 6.66 22.00
N PHE A 507 -8.06 6.40 21.40
CA PHE A 507 -6.96 7.37 21.31
C PHE A 507 -6.66 7.82 19.88
N GLY A 508 -7.70 7.88 19.04
CA GLY A 508 -7.65 8.35 17.66
C GLY A 508 -7.06 9.74 17.53
N ASN A 509 -6.15 9.90 16.57
CA ASN A 509 -5.32 11.10 16.44
C ASN A 509 -5.81 12.05 15.35
N SER A 510 -5.86 11.54 14.13
CA SER A 510 -6.20 12.30 12.93
C SER A 510 -7.69 12.65 12.90
N LEU A 511 -8.03 13.65 12.07
CA LEU A 511 -9.35 14.27 12.04
C LEU A 511 -10.49 13.30 11.70
N GLU A 512 -10.18 12.19 11.04
CA GLU A 512 -11.12 11.12 10.75
C GLU A 512 -11.82 10.61 12.02
N TRP A 513 -11.16 10.59 13.17
CA TRP A 513 -11.71 10.09 14.43
C TRP A 513 -12.63 11.09 15.15
N ALA A 514 -12.82 12.30 14.60
CA ALA A 514 -13.71 13.32 15.15
C ALA A 514 -15.10 13.39 14.46
N THR A 515 -15.47 12.37 13.69
CA THR A 515 -16.79 12.25 13.05
C THR A 515 -17.40 10.88 13.32
N SER A 516 -18.71 10.74 13.09
CA SER A 516 -19.46 9.49 13.33
C SER A 516 -18.92 8.27 12.58
N CYS A 517 -19.26 7.08 13.09
CA CYS A 517 -19.00 5.78 12.46
C CYS A 517 -20.33 5.12 12.03
N PRO A 518 -20.66 5.01 10.72
CA PRO A 518 -19.96 5.56 9.57
C PRO A 518 -20.19 7.07 9.37
N PRO A 519 -19.27 7.79 8.70
CA PRO A 519 -19.40 9.24 8.47
C PRO A 519 -20.64 9.61 7.61
N PRO A 520 -21.20 10.82 7.78
CA PRO A 520 -22.25 11.34 6.92
C PRO A 520 -21.77 11.54 5.47
N ARG A 521 -22.69 11.83 4.55
CA ARG A 521 -22.40 11.98 3.11
C ARG A 521 -21.23 12.94 2.83
N HIS A 522 -21.20 14.09 3.50
CA HIS A 522 -20.15 15.11 3.36
C HIS A 522 -19.18 15.11 4.55
N ASN A 523 -18.92 13.93 5.12
CA ASN A 523 -17.88 13.62 6.10
C ASN A 523 -18.02 14.19 7.50
N PHE A 524 -18.36 15.47 7.65
CA PHE A 524 -18.41 16.15 8.94
C PHE A 524 -19.73 16.87 9.14
N THR A 525 -20.29 16.73 10.34
CA THR A 525 -21.37 17.62 10.82
C THR A 525 -20.76 18.86 11.47
N GLU A 526 -19.66 18.68 12.20
CA GLU A 526 -18.89 19.72 12.86
C GLU A 526 -17.40 19.43 12.69
N LEU A 527 -16.58 20.47 12.53
CA LEU A 527 -15.13 20.35 12.45
C LEU A 527 -14.49 20.87 13.75
N PRO A 528 -13.65 20.08 14.44
CA PRO A 528 -12.92 20.58 15.59
C PRO A 528 -11.88 21.61 15.17
N ARG A 529 -11.48 22.48 16.12
CA ARG A 529 -10.43 23.47 15.88
C ARG A 529 -9.06 22.80 15.79
N ILE A 530 -8.45 22.84 14.61
CA ILE A 530 -7.16 22.19 14.34
C ILE A 530 -6.00 23.06 14.84
N ARG A 531 -5.22 22.55 15.81
CA ARG A 531 -4.08 23.26 16.40
C ARG A 531 -2.75 22.48 16.37
N SER A 532 -2.81 21.16 16.20
CA SER A 532 -1.64 20.26 16.13
C SER A 532 -1.83 19.18 15.06
N GLU A 533 -0.91 18.22 15.00
CA GLU A 533 -0.99 17.03 14.16
C GLU A 533 -2.02 15.99 14.63
N ARG A 534 -2.62 16.16 15.81
CA ARG A 534 -3.59 15.21 16.40
C ARG A 534 -4.90 15.89 16.84
N PRO A 535 -5.67 16.47 15.89
CA PRO A 535 -6.85 17.28 16.22
C PRO A 535 -7.98 16.50 16.91
N ALA A 536 -8.21 15.23 16.56
CA ALA A 536 -9.25 14.42 17.22
C ALA A 536 -8.84 14.07 18.66
N PHE A 537 -7.55 13.83 18.89
CA PHE A 537 -7.03 13.60 20.24
C PHE A 537 -7.23 14.85 21.13
N GLU A 538 -6.88 16.04 20.64
CA GLU A 538 -7.07 17.28 21.42
C GLU A 538 -8.55 17.58 21.70
N LEU A 539 -9.45 17.19 20.79
CA LEU A 539 -10.91 17.31 20.98
C LEU A 539 -11.39 16.40 22.12
N HIS A 540 -10.99 15.13 22.11
CA HIS A 540 -11.43 14.14 23.10
C HIS A 540 -10.71 14.26 24.44
N TYR A 541 -9.49 14.80 24.46
CA TYR A 541 -8.66 14.95 25.66
C TYR A 541 -8.17 16.41 25.86
N PRO A 542 -9.05 17.40 26.09
CA PRO A 542 -8.63 18.80 26.26
C PRO A 542 -7.68 19.01 27.44
N HIS A 543 -7.85 18.23 28.52
CA HIS A 543 -7.02 18.29 29.73
C HIS A 543 -5.57 17.79 29.50
N MET A 544 -5.29 17.13 28.38
CA MET A 544 -3.95 16.61 28.05
C MET A 544 -3.13 17.59 27.19
N VAL A 545 -3.75 18.64 26.65
CA VAL A 545 -3.14 19.54 25.67
C VAL A 545 -1.88 20.21 26.23
N ASP A 546 -1.96 20.77 27.43
CA ASP A 546 -0.84 21.49 28.04
C ASP A 546 0.32 20.55 28.37
N ARG A 547 0.01 19.37 28.92
CA ARG A 547 0.98 18.31 29.20
C ARG A 547 1.73 17.89 27.94
N PHE A 548 1.02 17.65 26.83
CA PHE A 548 1.66 17.23 25.59
C PHE A 548 2.56 18.32 25.00
N ARG A 549 2.19 19.60 25.12
CA ARG A 549 3.05 20.70 24.68
C ARG A 549 4.30 20.81 25.55
N SER A 550 4.17 20.71 26.88
CA SER A 550 5.33 20.77 27.78
C SER A 550 6.27 19.58 27.60
N GLU A 551 5.74 18.37 27.40
CA GLU A 551 6.53 17.15 27.27
C GLU A 551 7.13 16.98 25.86
N ALA A 552 6.62 17.69 24.84
CA ALA A 552 7.16 17.65 23.48
C ALA A 552 8.59 18.25 23.36
N HIS A 553 8.98 19.13 24.29
CA HIS A 553 10.22 19.91 24.23
C HIS A 553 11.32 19.45 25.20
N VAL A 554 11.20 18.27 25.81
CA VAL A 554 12.24 17.75 26.72
C VAL A 554 13.47 17.33 25.89
N GLY A 555 14.31 18.32 25.54
CA GLY A 555 15.55 18.16 24.79
C GLY A 555 16.00 19.35 23.92
N GLY A 556 15.20 20.41 23.73
CA GLY A 556 15.60 21.55 22.88
C GLY A 556 15.04 22.88 23.38
N ARG A 557 15.86 23.94 23.34
CA ARG A 557 15.43 25.32 23.66
C ARG A 557 14.16 25.67 22.85
N PRO A 558 13.17 26.36 23.45
CA PRO A 558 11.98 26.81 22.72
C PRO A 558 12.37 27.59 21.48
N ALA A 559 11.59 27.46 20.40
CA ALA A 559 11.80 28.32 19.24
C ALA A 559 11.67 29.79 19.66
N PRO A 560 12.43 30.74 19.09
CA PRO A 560 12.33 32.16 19.47
C PRO A 560 10.90 32.71 19.40
N SER A 561 10.07 32.18 18.49
CA SER A 561 8.66 32.51 18.37
C SER A 561 7.79 32.00 19.52
N GLU A 562 8.13 30.85 20.11
CA GLU A 562 7.43 30.28 21.26
C GLU A 562 7.85 31.03 22.53
N ALA A 563 9.14 31.31 22.69
CA ALA A 563 9.65 32.16 23.77
C ALA A 563 9.05 33.58 23.72
N ALA A 564 8.88 34.15 22.53
CA ALA A 564 8.21 35.44 22.36
C ALA A 564 6.71 35.39 22.66
N ALA A 565 6.04 34.29 22.33
CA ALA A 565 4.62 34.10 22.64
C ALA A 565 4.37 33.88 24.14
N ASP A 566 5.27 33.17 24.81
CA ASP A 566 5.23 32.96 26.26
C ASP A 566 5.57 34.27 26.99
N ALA A 567 6.56 35.04 26.53
CA ALA A 567 6.86 36.36 27.06
C ALA A 567 5.68 37.34 26.90
N ALA A 568 5.01 37.33 25.73
CA ALA A 568 3.83 38.17 25.49
C ALA A 568 2.62 37.76 26.37
N ARG A 569 2.51 36.48 26.74
CA ARG A 569 1.50 35.99 27.68
C ARG A 569 1.80 36.41 29.11
N GLU A 570 3.05 36.29 29.56
CA GLU A 570 3.46 36.77 30.89
C GLU A 570 3.29 38.29 31.03
N GLU A 571 3.54 39.05 29.96
CA GLU A 571 3.36 40.50 29.94
C GLU A 571 1.88 40.91 29.96
N SER A 572 1.02 40.12 29.29
CA SER A 572 -0.44 40.24 29.36
C SER A 572 -1.00 39.93 30.75
N GLU A 573 -0.43 38.97 31.46
CA GLU A 573 -0.88 38.58 32.81
C GLU A 573 -0.40 39.55 33.89
N ARG A 574 0.74 40.23 33.67
CA ARG A 574 1.25 41.30 34.56
C ARG A 574 0.56 42.65 34.34
N GLY A 575 -0.11 42.86 33.22
CA GLY A 575 -0.71 44.14 32.83
C GLY A 575 -2.05 44.49 33.50
N ASP A 576 -2.65 43.56 34.25
CA ASP A 576 -4.04 43.70 34.74
C ASP A 576 -4.20 43.75 36.28
N ASP A 577 -3.10 43.90 37.05
CA ASP A 577 -3.22 44.11 38.50
C ASP A 577 -3.29 45.61 38.86
N ALA A 578 -4.52 46.15 38.87
CA ALA A 578 -4.83 47.52 39.28
C ALA A 578 -4.72 47.74 40.81
N ARG A 579 -3.72 47.13 41.47
CA ARG A 579 -3.47 47.28 42.92
C ARG A 579 -2.07 47.78 43.30
N ASP A 580 -1.17 47.96 42.34
CA ASP A 580 0.19 48.52 42.57
C ASP A 580 0.37 49.94 42.00
N ARG A 581 -0.59 50.84 42.24
CA ARG A 581 -0.41 52.29 42.08
C ARG A 581 -0.43 53.03 43.40
#